data_AF-A0A095YT50-F1
#
_entry.id   AF-A0A095YT50-F1
#
_cell.length_a   1.000
_cell.length_b   1.000
_cell.length_c   1.000
_cell.angle_alpha   90.00
_cell.angle_beta   90.00
_cell.angle_gamma   90.00
#
_symmetry.space_group_name_H-M   'P 1'
#
loop_
_entity.id
_entity.type
_entity.pdbx_description
1 polymer ?
#
loop_
_entity_poly.entity_id
_entity_poly.type
_entity_poly.pdbx_seq_one_letter_code
_entity_poly.pdbx_strand_id
1 'polypeptide(L)'
;MACIVDPDDTAWHAGNWWYNLRSIGIECRPEMSAGDFATVAELIRELWRVYGKLPLIGHKDIVSTSCPGRYYAKLSTLKSMAESGNISAPPHTGGWKRNATGWWWEDKNGTYPTNSWKKISGIWYYFNAKGYAVTGWNKIDGKWYYFNSDCKMQMGWQKYQDTWYYLDEKNGGMVSDEFRKVNGAWYKFDKGGKMLADTKLTVEPSGAIR
;
A
#
# COMPACT_ATOMS: atom_id res chain seq x y z
N MET A 1 -3.47 6.66 34.12
CA MET A 1 -3.57 6.15 32.73
C MET A 1 -3.45 7.33 31.78
N ALA A 2 -2.46 7.32 30.90
CA ALA A 2 -2.28 8.36 29.88
C ALA A 2 -3.43 8.33 28.86
N CYS A 3 -3.70 9.46 28.19
CA CYS A 3 -4.62 9.47 27.06
C CYS A 3 -4.11 8.54 25.95
N ILE A 4 -5.02 7.81 25.32
CA ILE A 4 -4.69 6.91 24.19
C ILE A 4 -4.90 7.58 22.83
N VAL A 5 -5.58 8.74 22.84
CA VAL A 5 -5.91 9.56 21.67
C VAL A 5 -5.65 11.04 22.00
N ASP A 6 -5.41 11.83 20.96
CA ASP A 6 -5.27 13.29 21.05
C ASP A 6 -6.61 13.92 21.46
N PRO A 7 -6.68 14.78 22.50
CA PRO A 7 -7.92 15.47 22.87
C PRO A 7 -8.61 16.23 21.75
N ASP A 8 -7.85 16.73 20.77
CA ASP A 8 -8.39 17.51 19.64
C ASP A 8 -8.95 16.61 18.51
N ASP A 9 -8.65 15.31 18.54
CA ASP A 9 -9.08 14.30 17.54
C ASP A 9 -9.86 13.14 18.18
N THR A 10 -10.41 13.36 19.38
CA THR A 10 -11.08 12.31 20.15
C THR A 10 -12.52 12.09 19.69
N ALA A 11 -12.86 10.85 19.33
CA ALA A 11 -14.22 10.45 19.03
C ALA A 11 -15.12 10.45 20.29
N TRP A 12 -16.36 10.94 20.15
CA TRP A 12 -17.35 10.93 21.22
C TRP A 12 -18.13 9.60 21.27
N HIS A 13 -17.54 8.57 21.88
CA HIS A 13 -18.10 7.21 21.89
C HIS A 13 -18.69 6.77 23.24
N ALA A 14 -18.04 7.12 24.35
CA ALA A 14 -18.43 6.65 25.67
C ALA A 14 -19.49 7.53 26.36
N GLY A 15 -19.84 8.69 25.79
CA GLY A 15 -20.75 9.66 26.43
C GLY A 15 -20.15 10.33 27.67
N ASN A 16 -18.86 10.13 27.93
CA ASN A 16 -18.14 10.67 29.07
C ASN A 16 -16.74 11.10 28.62
N TRP A 17 -16.39 12.36 28.86
CA TRP A 17 -15.11 12.94 28.40
C TRP A 17 -13.88 12.18 28.89
N TRP A 18 -13.88 11.75 30.15
CA TRP A 18 -12.76 11.03 30.73
C TRP A 18 -12.51 9.70 30.02
N TYR A 19 -13.60 8.98 29.70
CA TYR A 19 -13.54 7.70 28.99
C TYR A 19 -13.25 7.87 27.49
N ASN A 20 -13.78 8.90 26.83
CA ASN A 20 -13.50 9.17 25.42
C ASN A 20 -11.99 9.27 25.15
N LEU A 21 -11.23 9.90 26.05
CA LEU A 21 -9.78 10.07 25.94
C LEU A 21 -8.95 8.82 26.28
N ARG A 22 -9.56 7.82 26.94
CA ARG A 22 -8.84 6.72 27.63
C ARG A 22 -9.35 5.33 27.28
N SER A 23 -10.28 5.23 26.34
CA SER A 23 -10.86 3.96 25.92
C SER A 23 -11.14 3.95 24.42
N ILE A 24 -11.14 2.74 23.85
CA ILE A 24 -11.47 2.49 22.45
C ILE A 24 -12.88 1.94 22.41
N GLY A 25 -13.79 2.62 21.72
CA GLY A 25 -15.14 2.12 21.47
C GLY A 25 -15.12 1.02 20.42
N ILE A 26 -15.75 -0.12 20.72
CA ILE A 26 -15.96 -1.21 19.75
C ILE A 26 -17.45 -1.35 19.52
N GLU A 27 -17.92 -0.81 18.39
CA GLU A 27 -19.31 -0.90 17.98
C GLU A 27 -19.55 -2.16 17.15
N CYS A 28 -20.57 -2.91 17.54
CA CYS A 28 -20.93 -4.16 16.89
C CYS A 28 -22.32 -4.07 16.32
N ARG A 29 -22.52 -4.60 15.11
CA ARG A 29 -23.86 -4.69 14.52
C ARG A 29 -24.80 -5.47 15.44
N PRO A 30 -26.11 -5.15 15.49
CA PRO A 30 -27.03 -5.78 16.41
C PRO A 30 -27.08 -7.30 16.30
N GLU A 31 -26.75 -7.91 15.15
CA GLU A 31 -26.82 -9.35 14.82
C GLU A 31 -25.47 -10.01 14.54
N MET A 32 -24.58 -10.08 15.52
CA MET A 32 -23.31 -10.79 15.39
C MET A 32 -23.53 -12.30 15.20
N SER A 33 -22.97 -12.83 14.11
CA SER A 33 -22.74 -14.25 13.90
C SER A 33 -21.55 -14.74 14.72
N ALA A 34 -21.34 -16.06 14.78
CA ALA A 34 -20.13 -16.63 15.38
C ALA A 34 -18.84 -16.09 14.74
N GLY A 35 -18.86 -15.78 13.43
CA GLY A 35 -17.75 -15.15 12.73
C GLY A 35 -17.47 -13.72 13.24
N ASP A 36 -18.51 -12.92 13.48
CA ASP A 36 -18.33 -11.58 14.04
C ASP A 36 -17.75 -11.63 15.45
N PHE A 37 -18.18 -12.60 16.28
CA PHE A 37 -17.59 -12.81 17.62
C PHE A 37 -16.11 -13.16 17.54
N ALA A 38 -15.71 -13.98 16.57
CA ALA A 38 -14.30 -14.29 16.33
C ALA A 38 -13.51 -13.04 15.92
N THR A 39 -14.02 -12.24 14.98
CA THR A 39 -13.38 -10.99 14.53
C THR A 39 -13.23 -9.97 15.67
N VAL A 40 -14.27 -9.78 16.48
CA VAL A 40 -14.21 -8.85 17.63
C VAL A 40 -13.23 -9.35 18.69
N ALA A 41 -13.20 -10.66 18.96
CA ALA A 41 -12.23 -11.24 19.88
C ALA A 41 -10.77 -11.09 19.37
N GLU A 42 -10.54 -11.22 18.07
CA GLU A 42 -9.24 -10.96 17.44
C GLU A 42 -8.83 -9.49 17.57
N LEU A 43 -9.75 -8.55 17.29
CA LEU A 43 -9.52 -7.11 17.50
C LEU A 43 -9.13 -6.80 18.95
N ILE A 44 -9.87 -7.34 19.93
CA ILE A 44 -9.57 -7.14 21.36
C ILE A 44 -8.17 -7.67 21.69
N ARG A 45 -7.81 -8.85 21.18
CA ARG A 45 -6.49 -9.45 21.39
C ARG A 45 -5.37 -8.58 20.82
N GLU A 46 -5.55 -8.04 19.62
CA GLU A 46 -4.58 -7.11 19.01
C GLU A 46 -4.44 -5.81 19.79
N LEU A 47 -5.55 -5.23 20.27
CA LEU A 47 -5.51 -4.04 21.12
C LEU A 47 -4.78 -4.32 22.44
N TRP A 48 -4.99 -5.48 23.05
CA TRP A 48 -4.24 -5.88 24.24
C TRP A 48 -2.75 -6.08 23.99
N ARG A 49 -2.35 -6.51 22.78
CA ARG A 49 -0.94 -6.63 22.39
C ARG A 49 -0.28 -5.25 22.27
N VAL A 50 -1.00 -4.24 21.78
CA VAL A 50 -0.47 -2.89 21.55
C VAL A 50 -0.47 -2.04 22.83
N TYR A 51 -1.58 -2.06 23.58
CA TYR A 51 -1.81 -1.15 24.71
C TYR A 51 -1.72 -1.82 26.09
N GLY A 52 -1.44 -3.12 26.12
CA GLY A 52 -1.54 -3.95 27.31
C GLY A 52 -2.98 -4.43 27.57
N LYS A 53 -3.11 -5.40 28.47
CA LYS A 53 -4.42 -6.01 28.77
C LYS A 53 -5.30 -5.04 29.55
N LEU A 54 -6.31 -4.49 28.89
CA LEU A 54 -7.29 -3.54 29.43
C LEU A 54 -8.64 -4.20 29.71
N PRO A 55 -9.44 -3.69 30.66
CA PRO A 55 -10.78 -4.22 30.92
C PRO A 55 -11.72 -4.01 29.74
N LEU A 56 -12.60 -4.99 29.49
CA LEU A 56 -13.78 -4.80 28.64
C LEU A 56 -14.92 -4.30 29.52
N ILE A 57 -15.45 -3.11 29.19
CA ILE A 57 -16.47 -2.40 29.98
C ILE A 57 -17.70 -2.22 29.09
N GLY A 58 -18.90 -2.49 29.60
CA GLY A 58 -20.12 -2.19 28.86
C GLY A 58 -20.40 -0.69 28.87
N HIS A 59 -20.90 -0.13 27.77
CA HIS A 59 -21.20 1.31 27.68
C HIS A 59 -22.16 1.77 28.79
N LYS A 60 -23.17 0.95 29.12
CA LYS A 60 -24.08 1.17 30.25
C LYS A 60 -23.45 1.26 31.64
N ASP A 61 -22.20 0.80 31.81
CA ASP A 61 -21.46 0.93 33.08
C ASP A 61 -20.80 2.31 33.22
N ILE A 62 -20.73 3.05 32.11
CA ILE A 62 -20.10 4.37 32.03
C ILE A 62 -21.17 5.47 32.09
N VAL A 63 -22.26 5.31 31.33
CA VAL A 63 -23.37 6.26 31.25
C VAL A 63 -24.71 5.54 31.15
N SER A 64 -25.80 6.24 31.45
CA SER A 64 -27.16 5.69 31.24
C SER A 64 -27.45 5.53 29.75
N THR A 65 -27.45 4.29 29.26
CA THR A 65 -27.72 3.94 27.87
C THR A 65 -28.24 2.50 27.75
N SER A 66 -28.89 2.18 26.63
CA SER A 66 -29.25 0.81 26.26
C SER A 66 -28.07 0.00 25.73
N CYS A 67 -26.99 0.65 25.29
CA CYS A 67 -25.77 -0.02 24.82
C CYS A 67 -25.00 -0.70 25.97
N PRO A 68 -24.44 -1.91 25.79
CA PRO A 68 -24.31 -2.66 24.54
C PRO A 68 -25.49 -3.65 24.30
N GLY A 69 -26.62 -3.44 24.98
CA GLY A 69 -27.82 -4.26 24.83
C GLY A 69 -27.57 -5.73 25.17
N ARG A 70 -28.00 -6.62 24.27
CA ARG A 70 -27.86 -8.08 24.43
C ARG A 70 -26.41 -8.57 24.57
N TYR A 71 -25.44 -7.76 24.14
CA TYR A 71 -24.03 -8.12 24.19
C TYR A 71 -23.40 -7.94 25.57
N TYR A 72 -24.08 -7.26 26.49
CA TYR A 72 -23.58 -7.09 27.86
C TYR A 72 -23.33 -8.44 28.54
N ALA A 73 -24.24 -9.39 28.37
CA ALA A 73 -24.10 -10.76 28.87
C ALA A 73 -23.04 -11.60 28.13
N LYS A 74 -22.49 -11.10 27.02
CA LYS A 74 -21.50 -11.78 26.17
C LYS A 74 -20.08 -11.23 26.33
N LEU A 75 -19.88 -10.19 27.14
CA LEU A 75 -18.56 -9.60 27.38
C LEU A 75 -17.56 -10.62 27.94
N SER A 76 -17.99 -11.52 28.83
CA SER A 76 -17.15 -12.60 29.36
C SER A 76 -16.76 -13.61 28.28
N THR A 77 -17.68 -13.92 27.35
CA THR A 77 -17.40 -14.79 26.20
C THR A 77 -16.37 -14.14 25.27
N LEU A 78 -16.55 -12.88 24.89
CA LEU A 78 -15.59 -12.14 24.06
C LEU A 78 -14.21 -12.05 24.74
N LYS A 79 -14.20 -11.78 26.05
CA LYS A 79 -12.96 -11.78 26.84
C LYS A 79 -12.25 -13.12 26.76
N SER A 80 -12.97 -14.22 27.01
CA SER A 80 -12.41 -15.57 26.97
C SER A 80 -11.88 -15.92 25.58
N MET A 81 -12.62 -15.61 24.52
CA MET A 81 -12.19 -15.82 23.14
C MET A 81 -10.93 -15.00 22.80
N ALA A 82 -10.83 -13.76 23.28
CA ALA A 82 -9.65 -12.93 23.09
C ALA A 82 -8.44 -13.50 23.85
N GLU A 83 -8.64 -14.01 25.07
CA GLU A 83 -7.59 -14.63 25.90
C GLU A 83 -7.11 -15.97 25.35
N SER A 84 -8.00 -16.79 24.78
CA SER A 84 -7.71 -18.17 24.40
C SER A 84 -7.27 -18.35 22.95
N GLY A 85 -7.52 -17.38 22.07
CA GLY A 85 -7.16 -17.54 20.67
C GLY A 85 -5.68 -17.26 20.40
N ASN A 86 -5.13 -17.95 19.41
CA ASN A 86 -3.78 -17.66 18.93
C ASN A 86 -3.73 -16.28 18.30
N ILE A 87 -2.66 -15.53 18.55
CA ILE A 87 -2.36 -14.32 17.78
C ILE A 87 -2.23 -14.78 16.31
N SER A 88 -3.13 -14.32 15.44
CA SER A 88 -2.90 -14.43 14.00
C SER A 88 -1.60 -13.69 13.68
N ALA A 89 -0.92 -14.03 12.58
CA ALA A 89 0.41 -13.49 12.24
C ALA A 89 0.56 -12.01 12.63
N PRO A 90 1.74 -11.58 13.11
CA PRO A 90 1.95 -10.24 13.68
C PRO A 90 1.27 -9.16 12.83
N PRO A 91 0.75 -8.08 13.44
CA PRO A 91 -0.03 -7.05 12.76
C PRO A 91 0.61 -6.78 11.42
N HIS A 92 -0.11 -6.96 10.31
CA HIS A 92 0.47 -6.93 8.97
C HIS A 92 1.44 -5.75 8.92
N THR A 93 2.74 -6.01 8.83
CA THR A 93 3.75 -4.95 9.01
C THR A 93 3.95 -4.16 7.71
N GLY A 94 3.15 -4.47 6.68
CA GLY A 94 3.44 -4.12 5.31
C GLY A 94 4.61 -4.97 4.82
N GLY A 95 4.49 -5.65 3.69
CA GLY A 95 5.59 -6.49 3.24
C GLY A 95 5.44 -7.11 1.87
N TRP A 96 6.60 -7.41 1.29
CA TRP A 96 6.70 -8.24 0.10
C TRP A 96 6.32 -9.68 0.42
N LYS A 97 5.52 -10.27 -0.45
CA LYS A 97 5.11 -11.68 -0.41
C LYS A 97 5.37 -12.30 -1.78
N ARG A 98 5.51 -13.63 -1.84
CA ARG A 98 5.80 -14.35 -3.07
C ARG A 98 5.09 -15.70 -3.11
N ASN A 99 4.63 -16.09 -4.30
CA ASN A 99 4.22 -17.45 -4.62
C ASN A 99 4.81 -17.88 -5.98
N ALA A 100 4.31 -18.98 -6.55
CA ALA A 100 4.77 -19.50 -7.84
C ALA A 100 4.51 -18.54 -9.01
N THR A 101 3.51 -17.65 -8.90
CA THR A 101 3.14 -16.69 -9.94
C THR A 101 4.04 -15.46 -9.92
N GLY A 102 4.39 -14.96 -8.73
CA GLY A 102 5.23 -13.78 -8.60
C GLY A 102 5.21 -13.15 -7.22
N TRP A 103 5.64 -11.88 -7.19
CA TRP A 103 5.70 -11.05 -5.99
C TRP A 103 4.49 -10.12 -5.89
N TRP A 104 3.99 -9.87 -4.69
CA TRP A 104 3.04 -8.79 -4.42
C TRP A 104 3.41 -8.05 -3.13
N TRP A 105 2.85 -6.85 -2.95
CA TRP A 105 2.97 -6.09 -1.72
C TRP A 105 1.66 -6.18 -0.93
N GLU A 106 1.74 -6.64 0.31
CA GLU A 106 0.61 -6.59 1.25
C GLU A 106 0.81 -5.38 2.18
N ASP A 107 -0.18 -4.50 2.26
CA ASP A 107 -0.19 -3.35 3.16
C ASP A 107 -0.53 -3.75 4.59
N LYS A 108 -0.33 -2.82 5.53
CA LYS A 108 -0.55 -3.06 6.96
C LYS A 108 -1.99 -3.38 7.37
N ASN A 109 -2.93 -3.08 6.48
CA ASN A 109 -4.35 -3.36 6.63
C ASN A 109 -4.77 -4.63 5.87
N GLY A 110 -3.82 -5.42 5.37
CA GLY A 110 -4.07 -6.64 4.59
C GLY A 110 -4.47 -6.39 3.13
N THR A 111 -4.57 -5.13 2.69
CA THR A 111 -4.87 -4.81 1.28
C THR A 111 -3.62 -4.93 0.39
N TYR A 112 -3.80 -4.94 -0.93
CA TYR A 112 -2.68 -4.97 -1.88
C TYR A 112 -3.02 -4.14 -3.13
N PRO A 113 -2.01 -3.51 -3.77
CA PRO A 113 -2.22 -2.71 -4.97
C PRO A 113 -2.58 -3.59 -6.19
N THR A 114 -3.48 -3.11 -7.05
CA THR A 114 -3.85 -3.74 -8.33
C THR A 114 -3.98 -2.67 -9.41
N ASN A 115 -3.45 -2.91 -10.61
CA ASN A 115 -3.39 -1.95 -11.72
C ASN A 115 -2.88 -0.56 -11.30
N SER A 116 -1.91 -0.52 -10.39
CA SER A 116 -1.48 0.73 -9.78
C SER A 116 0.01 0.78 -9.49
N TRP A 117 0.51 2.01 -9.48
CA TRP A 117 1.85 2.35 -9.02
C TRP A 117 1.91 2.35 -7.50
N LYS A 118 3.01 1.87 -6.94
CA LYS A 118 3.30 2.04 -5.51
C LYS A 118 4.77 2.35 -5.28
N LYS A 119 5.03 3.34 -4.44
CA LYS A 119 6.38 3.68 -3.98
C LYS A 119 6.64 2.97 -2.66
N ILE A 120 7.62 2.08 -2.63
CA ILE A 120 8.01 1.28 -1.46
C ILE A 120 9.49 1.56 -1.19
N SER A 121 9.80 2.08 0.00
CA SER A 121 11.17 2.44 0.41
C SER A 121 11.91 3.30 -0.63
N GLY A 122 11.21 4.30 -1.18
CA GLY A 122 11.79 5.23 -2.16
C GLY A 122 11.78 4.75 -3.61
N ILE A 123 11.44 3.48 -3.88
CA ILE A 123 11.50 2.86 -5.21
C ILE A 123 10.09 2.65 -5.75
N TRP A 124 9.88 2.90 -7.04
CA TRP A 124 8.61 2.67 -7.72
C TRP A 124 8.48 1.24 -8.23
N TYR A 125 7.27 0.71 -8.07
CA TYR A 125 6.82 -0.60 -8.57
C TYR A 125 5.45 -0.41 -9.23
N TYR A 126 5.11 -1.29 -10.16
CA TYR A 126 3.77 -1.37 -10.73
C TYR A 126 3.20 -2.77 -10.56
N PHE A 127 1.93 -2.84 -10.17
CA PHE A 127 1.23 -4.09 -9.90
C PHE A 127 0.13 -4.29 -10.93
N ASN A 128 0.08 -5.47 -11.53
CA ASN A 128 -0.90 -5.82 -12.54
C ASN A 128 -2.31 -6.00 -11.94
N ALA A 129 -3.28 -6.36 -12.78
CA ALA A 129 -4.68 -6.53 -12.37
C ALA A 129 -4.90 -7.61 -11.28
N LYS A 130 -3.96 -8.55 -11.14
CA LYS A 130 -3.98 -9.62 -10.13
C LYS A 130 -3.14 -9.28 -8.90
N GLY A 131 -2.58 -8.08 -8.84
CA GLY A 131 -1.76 -7.59 -7.73
C GLY A 131 -0.31 -8.06 -7.75
N TYR A 132 0.17 -8.70 -8.83
CA TYR A 132 1.58 -9.08 -8.93
C TYR A 132 2.42 -7.93 -9.50
N ALA A 133 3.58 -7.70 -8.89
CA ALA A 133 4.57 -6.76 -9.37
C ALA A 133 5.11 -7.19 -10.73
N VAL A 134 5.23 -6.24 -11.66
CA VAL A 134 5.66 -6.50 -13.03
C VAL A 134 7.19 -6.41 -13.16
N THR A 135 7.72 -7.12 -14.16
CA THR A 135 9.12 -7.07 -14.58
C THR A 135 9.20 -6.81 -16.08
N GLY A 136 10.38 -6.39 -16.56
CA GLY A 136 10.62 -6.10 -17.97
C GLY A 136 9.90 -4.86 -18.48
N TRP A 137 9.76 -4.78 -19.80
CA TRP A 137 9.07 -3.68 -20.49
C TRP A 137 7.56 -3.77 -20.30
N ASN A 138 6.96 -2.70 -19.79
CA ASN A 138 5.51 -2.60 -19.59
C ASN A 138 4.99 -1.28 -20.11
N LYS A 139 3.88 -1.32 -20.86
CA LYS A 139 3.18 -0.12 -21.33
C LYS A 139 2.06 0.21 -20.35
N ILE A 140 2.21 1.32 -19.63
CA ILE A 140 1.30 1.77 -18.57
C ILE A 140 0.83 3.18 -18.94
N ASP A 141 -0.48 3.38 -19.01
CA ASP A 141 -1.10 4.67 -19.37
C ASP A 141 -0.51 5.30 -20.65
N GLY A 142 -0.25 4.46 -21.65
CA GLY A 142 0.28 4.88 -22.95
C GLY A 142 1.79 5.07 -23.03
N LYS A 143 2.53 5.02 -21.90
CA LYS A 143 3.99 5.16 -21.85
C LYS A 143 4.69 3.84 -21.53
N TRP A 144 5.88 3.63 -22.08
CA TRP A 144 6.70 2.47 -21.77
C TRP A 144 7.57 2.73 -20.54
N TYR A 145 7.67 1.72 -19.69
CA TYR A 145 8.51 1.68 -18.50
C TYR A 145 9.27 0.36 -18.48
N TYR A 146 10.41 0.33 -17.79
CA TYR A 146 11.17 -0.89 -17.59
C TYR A 146 11.33 -1.20 -16.11
N PHE A 147 11.11 -2.45 -15.74
CA PHE A 147 11.28 -2.95 -14.38
C PHE A 147 12.34 -4.04 -14.39
N ASN A 148 13.30 -4.00 -13.46
CA ASN A 148 14.33 -5.04 -13.38
C ASN A 148 13.77 -6.36 -12.81
N SER A 149 14.62 -7.37 -12.65
CA SER A 149 14.24 -8.68 -12.09
C SER A 149 13.72 -8.62 -10.65
N ASP A 150 14.10 -7.57 -9.90
CA ASP A 150 13.60 -7.29 -8.55
C ASP A 150 12.30 -6.45 -8.57
N CYS A 151 11.66 -6.33 -9.73
CA CYS A 151 10.43 -5.54 -9.97
C CYS A 151 10.62 -4.02 -9.80
N LYS A 152 11.84 -3.52 -9.65
CA LYS A 152 12.11 -2.09 -9.43
C LYS A 152 12.05 -1.34 -10.75
N MET A 153 11.27 -0.26 -10.80
CA MET A 153 11.26 0.64 -11.96
C MET A 153 12.67 1.20 -12.17
N GLN A 154 13.16 1.10 -13.40
CA GLN A 154 14.44 1.64 -13.81
C GLN A 154 14.30 3.05 -14.39
N MET A 155 15.40 3.79 -14.38
CA MET A 155 15.54 5.14 -14.95
C MET A 155 16.88 5.23 -15.68
N GLY A 156 17.04 6.23 -16.54
CA GLY A 156 18.26 6.45 -17.31
C GLY A 156 18.49 5.40 -18.40
N TRP A 157 19.75 5.17 -18.75
CA TRP A 157 20.17 4.28 -19.83
C TRP A 157 19.87 2.81 -19.54
N GLN A 158 19.24 2.13 -20.49
CA GLN A 158 18.97 0.69 -20.43
C GLN A 158 19.41 0.02 -21.73
N LYS A 159 20.22 -1.04 -21.61
CA LYS A 159 20.60 -1.88 -22.75
C LYS A 159 19.73 -3.14 -22.78
N TYR A 160 18.99 -3.34 -23.86
CA TYR A 160 18.12 -4.50 -24.06
C TYR A 160 18.36 -5.09 -25.44
N GLN A 161 18.76 -6.37 -25.50
CA GLN A 161 19.06 -7.09 -26.75
C GLN A 161 19.95 -6.27 -27.72
N ASP A 162 21.09 -5.80 -27.19
CA ASP A 162 22.06 -4.95 -27.91
C ASP A 162 21.60 -3.58 -28.39
N THR A 163 20.39 -3.16 -28.02
CA THR A 163 19.86 -1.84 -28.32
C THR A 163 19.80 -0.98 -27.06
N TRP A 164 20.19 0.29 -27.16
CA TRP A 164 20.09 1.26 -26.07
C TRP A 164 18.75 1.98 -26.09
N TYR A 165 18.20 2.19 -24.90
CA TYR A 165 17.00 2.96 -24.61
C TYR A 165 17.31 3.94 -23.48
N TYR A 166 16.51 5.00 -23.37
CA TYR A 166 16.62 5.95 -22.28
C TYR A 166 15.27 6.13 -21.60
N LEU A 167 15.25 5.94 -20.28
CA LEU A 167 14.10 6.18 -19.42
C LEU A 167 14.27 7.53 -18.73
N ASP A 168 13.25 8.37 -18.80
CA ASP A 168 13.28 9.71 -18.23
C ASP A 168 13.61 9.68 -16.73
N GLU A 169 14.61 10.44 -16.29
CA GLU A 169 15.07 10.40 -14.89
C GLU A 169 14.09 11.02 -13.89
N LYS A 170 13.08 11.76 -14.38
CA LYS A 170 12.06 12.35 -13.50
C LYS A 170 10.86 11.44 -13.30
N ASN A 171 10.46 10.73 -14.36
CA ASN A 171 9.20 9.96 -14.35
C ASN A 171 9.33 8.49 -14.78
N GLY A 172 10.49 8.04 -15.27
CA GLY A 172 10.75 6.66 -15.69
C GLY A 172 10.19 6.28 -17.06
N GLY A 173 9.46 7.18 -17.74
CA GLY A 173 8.90 6.91 -19.06
C GLY A 173 9.97 6.87 -20.14
N MET A 174 9.87 5.91 -21.06
CA MET A 174 10.77 5.76 -22.18
C MET A 174 10.72 6.96 -23.11
N VAL A 175 11.89 7.50 -23.42
CA VAL A 175 12.12 8.51 -24.46
C VAL A 175 11.93 7.87 -25.83
N SER A 176 11.16 8.52 -26.69
CA SER A 176 10.91 8.04 -28.06
C SER A 176 10.58 9.18 -29.00
N ASP A 177 10.93 9.00 -30.27
CA ASP A 177 10.69 9.92 -31.37
C ASP A 177 11.27 11.34 -31.18
N GLU A 178 12.32 11.50 -30.39
CA GLU A 178 12.88 12.82 -30.06
C GLU A 178 14.41 12.82 -29.97
N PHE A 179 15.00 14.01 -30.07
CA PHE A 179 16.37 14.26 -29.61
C PHE A 179 16.33 14.53 -28.11
N ARG A 180 17.17 13.84 -27.34
CA ARG A 180 17.29 14.02 -25.90
C ARG A 180 18.72 14.40 -25.53
N LYS A 181 18.85 15.50 -24.78
CA LYS A 181 20.12 15.87 -24.17
C LYS A 181 20.31 15.09 -22.86
N VAL A 182 21.39 14.33 -22.76
CA VAL A 182 21.78 13.56 -21.57
C VAL A 182 23.24 13.88 -21.27
N ASN A 183 23.52 14.42 -20.08
CA ASN A 183 24.86 14.77 -19.63
C ASN A 183 25.67 15.59 -20.65
N GLY A 184 25.04 16.57 -21.30
CA GLY A 184 25.69 17.48 -22.25
C GLY A 184 25.69 17.01 -23.71
N ALA A 185 25.46 15.72 -23.97
CA ALA A 185 25.42 15.15 -25.32
C ALA A 185 23.97 14.95 -25.81
N TRP A 186 23.75 15.04 -27.12
CA TRP A 186 22.47 14.80 -27.76
C TRP A 186 22.39 13.39 -28.34
N TYR A 187 21.27 12.71 -28.10
CA TYR A 187 20.99 11.38 -28.60
C TYR A 187 19.64 11.39 -29.31
N LYS A 188 19.53 10.73 -30.47
CA LYS A 188 18.26 10.59 -31.20
C LYS A 188 17.65 9.23 -30.91
N PHE A 189 16.35 9.22 -30.62
CA PHE A 189 15.55 8.02 -30.44
C PHE A 189 14.49 7.90 -31.54
N ASP A 190 14.27 6.69 -32.02
CA ASP A 190 13.20 6.37 -32.96
C ASP A 190 11.83 6.26 -32.27
N LYS A 191 10.76 6.01 -33.04
CA LYS A 191 9.39 5.84 -32.51
C LYS A 191 9.23 4.65 -31.55
N GLY A 192 10.13 3.67 -31.63
CA GLY A 192 10.20 2.54 -30.71
C GLY A 192 11.08 2.80 -29.49
N GLY A 193 11.68 3.99 -29.36
CA GLY A 193 12.59 4.36 -28.29
C GLY A 193 14.01 3.82 -28.45
N LYS A 194 14.34 3.22 -29.59
CA LYS A 194 15.71 2.76 -29.85
C LYS A 194 16.61 3.96 -30.08
N MET A 195 17.73 4.01 -29.37
CA MET A 195 18.78 4.98 -29.62
C MET A 195 19.39 4.70 -30.99
N LEU A 196 19.43 5.72 -31.85
CA LEU A 196 20.10 5.64 -33.13
C LEU A 196 21.61 5.79 -32.93
N ALA A 197 22.37 4.84 -33.47
CA ALA A 197 23.84 4.87 -33.54
C ALA A 197 24.28 5.04 -35.00
N ASP A 198 25.46 5.64 -35.21
CA ASP A 198 26.10 5.81 -36.53
C ASP A 198 25.19 6.41 -37.62
N THR A 199 24.27 7.27 -37.22
CA THR A 199 23.23 7.82 -38.11
C THR A 199 23.73 9.08 -38.80
N LYS A 200 23.60 9.12 -40.13
CA LYS A 200 23.80 10.34 -40.92
C LYS A 200 22.56 11.21 -40.79
N LEU A 201 22.72 12.38 -40.17
CA LEU A 201 21.69 13.41 -40.13
C LEU A 201 21.83 14.32 -41.35
N THR A 202 20.72 14.63 -42.01
CA THR A 202 20.74 15.59 -43.12
C THR A 202 20.21 16.92 -42.63
N VAL A 203 20.94 18.01 -42.92
CA VAL A 203 20.48 19.38 -42.65
C VAL A 203 20.06 20.00 -43.97
N GLU A 204 18.77 20.30 -44.11
CA GLU A 204 18.23 21.02 -45.27
C GLU A 204 18.72 22.48 -45.29
N PRO A 205 18.68 23.18 -46.44
CA PRO A 205 18.99 24.62 -46.50
C PRO A 205 18.14 25.49 -45.56
N SER A 206 16.96 24.99 -45.15
CA SER A 206 16.07 25.61 -44.16
C SER A 206 16.60 25.51 -42.72
N GLY A 207 17.62 24.70 -42.46
CA GLY A 207 18.09 24.33 -41.13
C GLY A 207 17.35 23.14 -40.50
N ALA A 208 16.37 22.55 -41.18
CA ALA A 208 15.66 21.37 -40.69
C ALA A 208 16.59 20.13 -40.68
N ILE A 209 16.54 19.36 -39.59
CA ILE A 209 17.27 18.10 -39.44
C ILE A 209 16.31 16.94 -39.75
N ARG A 210 16.67 16.09 -40.72
CA ARG A 210 15.94 14.88 -41.14
C ARG A 210 16.76 13.64 -40.82
#